data_AF-A0A0R2JTY1-F1
#
_entry.id   AF-A0A0R2JTY1-F1
#
_cell.length_a   1.000
_cell.length_b   1.000
_cell.length_c   1.000
_cell.angle_alpha   90.00
_cell.angle_beta   90.00
_cell.angle_gamma   90.00
#
_symmetry.space_group_name_H-M   'P 1'
#
loop_
_entity.id
_entity.type
_entity.pdbx_description
1 polymer ?
#
loop_
_entity_poly.entity_id
_entity_poly.type
_entity_poly.pdbx_seq_one_letter_code
_entity_poly.pdbx_strand_id
1 'polypeptide(L)'
;MENNRDFTSEISDLREFIKYQEHFGNSNSLVLYGGFAAVILSKNLFPKNSDIKKFLEINGIFLKEYVYSSRTQLIARMIRVVQKNSFEENKKLVTALEKVIIQYELEGNNEKKPEKSNKKNTVDQLLTQFGRHE
;
A
#
# COMPACT_ATOMS: atom_id res chain seq x y z
N MET A 1 -6.82 22.02 -10.65
CA MET A 1 -6.61 22.09 -9.19
C MET A 1 -6.77 20.67 -8.69
N GLU A 2 -5.64 19.97 -8.54
CA GLU A 2 -5.64 18.54 -8.23
C GLU A 2 -5.85 18.39 -6.72
N ASN A 3 -6.86 17.59 -6.38
CA ASN A 3 -7.38 17.42 -5.03
C ASN A 3 -6.36 16.63 -4.21
N ASN A 4 -5.38 17.33 -3.64
CA ASN A 4 -4.32 16.75 -2.83
C ASN A 4 -4.90 16.48 -1.43
N ARG A 5 -5.75 15.44 -1.31
CA ARG A 5 -6.07 14.88 0.00
C ARG A 5 -4.75 14.40 0.59
N ASP A 6 -4.43 14.95 1.76
CA ASP A 6 -3.19 14.64 2.43
C ASP A 6 -3.22 13.15 2.78
N PHE A 7 -2.19 12.40 2.42
CA PHE A 7 -2.13 10.96 2.68
C PHE A 7 -2.23 10.68 4.20
N THR A 8 -1.78 11.64 5.02
CA THR A 8 -1.97 11.62 6.47
C THR A 8 -3.45 11.64 6.88
N SER A 9 -4.32 12.35 6.14
CA SER A 9 -5.76 12.34 6.42
C SER A 9 -6.38 10.99 6.07
N GLU A 10 -6.02 10.38 4.93
CA GLU A 10 -6.52 9.05 4.53
C GLU A 10 -6.11 7.95 5.52
N ILE A 11 -4.91 8.08 6.09
CA ILE A 11 -4.35 7.14 7.06
C ILE A 11 -4.97 7.35 8.46
N SER A 12 -5.23 8.60 8.85
CA SER A 12 -5.97 8.94 10.06
C SER A 12 -7.41 8.41 10.01
N ASP A 13 -8.09 8.59 8.87
CA ASP A 13 -9.43 8.08 8.61
C ASP A 13 -9.46 6.54 8.70
N LEU A 14 -8.45 5.85 8.16
CA LEU A 14 -8.32 4.39 8.27
C LEU A 14 -8.14 3.94 9.72
N ARG A 15 -7.35 4.68 10.51
CA ARG A 15 -7.12 4.38 11.93
C ARG A 15 -8.39 4.57 12.75
N GLU A 16 -9.13 5.64 12.52
CA GLU A 16 -10.41 5.90 13.18
C GLU A 16 -11.46 4.84 12.80
N PHE A 17 -11.48 4.44 11.52
CA PHE A 17 -12.35 3.36 11.03
C PHE A 17 -12.00 1.99 11.65
N ILE A 18 -10.72 1.64 11.77
CA ILE A 18 -10.27 0.42 12.47
C ILE A 18 -10.79 0.40 13.91
N LYS A 19 -10.60 1.51 14.64
CA LYS A 19 -11.02 1.65 16.04
C LYS A 19 -12.55 1.55 16.21
N TYR A 20 -13.31 2.10 15.26
CA TYR A 20 -14.76 2.01 15.26
C TYR A 20 -15.27 0.57 15.06
N GLN A 21 -14.60 -0.22 14.23
CA GLN A 21 -15.03 -1.59 13.90
C GLN A 21 -14.78 -2.59 15.03
N GLU A 22 -13.80 -2.35 15.91
CA GLU A 22 -13.59 -3.16 17.12
C GLU A 22 -14.82 -3.16 18.05
N HIS A 23 -15.66 -2.12 18.00
CA HIS A 23 -16.86 -1.98 18.84
C HIS A 23 -18.11 -2.72 18.33
N PHE A 24 -18.17 -3.12 17.05
CA PHE A 24 -19.42 -3.61 16.43
C PHE A 24 -19.44 -5.10 16.09
N GLY A 25 -18.38 -5.85 16.41
CA GLY A 25 -18.38 -7.33 16.28
C GLY A 25 -18.58 -7.87 14.85
N ASN A 26 -18.63 -7.01 13.83
CA ASN A 26 -18.93 -7.35 12.44
C ASN A 26 -17.77 -6.97 11.51
N SER A 27 -17.21 -8.00 10.87
CA SER A 27 -16.38 -8.02 9.65
C SER A 27 -15.16 -7.10 9.57
N ASN A 28 -14.13 -7.40 10.38
CA ASN A 28 -12.72 -6.98 10.17
C ASN A 28 -12.26 -7.10 8.71
N SER A 29 -12.88 -7.97 7.90
CA SER A 29 -12.53 -8.18 6.50
C SER A 29 -12.63 -6.93 5.63
N LEU A 30 -13.66 -6.07 5.79
CA LEU A 30 -13.79 -4.85 4.96
C LEU A 30 -12.66 -3.85 5.27
N VAL A 31 -12.38 -3.66 6.55
CA VAL A 31 -11.25 -2.86 7.04
C VAL A 31 -9.94 -3.38 6.46
N LEU A 32 -9.73 -4.69 6.53
CA LEU A 32 -8.52 -5.32 6.00
C LEU A 32 -8.42 -5.16 4.47
N TYR A 33 -9.52 -5.31 3.72
CA TYR A 33 -9.50 -5.11 2.28
C TYR A 33 -9.11 -3.67 1.92
N GLY A 34 -9.76 -2.68 2.54
CA GLY A 34 -9.48 -1.27 2.31
C GLY A 34 -8.08 -0.87 2.76
N GLY A 35 -7.69 -1.26 3.96
CA GLY A 35 -6.39 -0.95 4.56
C GLY A 35 -5.24 -1.55 3.77
N PHE A 36 -5.30 -2.84 3.41
CA PHE A 36 -4.26 -3.43 2.55
C PHE A 36 -4.25 -2.82 1.15
N ALA A 37 -5.40 -2.50 0.57
CA ALA A 37 -5.43 -1.83 -0.74
C ALA A 37 -4.72 -0.48 -0.68
N ALA A 38 -5.04 0.36 0.31
CA ALA A 38 -4.41 1.67 0.50
C ALA A 38 -2.89 1.55 0.72
N VAL A 39 -2.49 0.66 1.64
CA VAL A 39 -1.08 0.46 2.02
C VAL A 39 -0.25 -0.11 0.86
N ILE A 40 -0.75 -1.14 0.16
CA ILE A 40 -0.04 -1.78 -0.97
C ILE A 40 0.08 -0.83 -2.18
N LEU A 41 -0.95 0.00 -2.43
CA LEU A 41 -0.95 0.97 -3.54
C LEU A 41 -0.08 2.19 -3.29
N SER A 42 0.15 2.55 -2.04
CA SER A 42 0.95 3.72 -1.69
C SER A 42 2.41 3.56 -2.10
N LYS A 43 2.84 4.36 -3.07
CA LYS A 43 4.26 4.46 -3.48
C LYS A 43 5.12 5.19 -2.45
N ASN A 44 4.50 5.94 -1.55
CA ASN A 44 5.20 6.61 -0.45
C ASN A 44 5.56 5.60 0.64
N LEU A 45 4.66 4.67 0.95
CA LEU A 45 4.92 3.57 1.90
C LEU A 45 5.84 2.52 1.30
N PHE A 46 5.55 2.10 0.06
CA PHE A 46 6.32 1.05 -0.60
C PHE A 46 6.71 1.49 -2.01
N PRO A 47 7.90 2.08 -2.20
CA PRO A 47 8.36 2.48 -3.52
C PRO A 47 8.42 1.30 -4.50
N LYS A 48 8.85 0.12 -4.03
CA LYS A 48 8.99 -1.11 -4.84
C LYS A 48 8.14 -2.26 -4.29
N ASN A 49 7.71 -3.16 -5.18
CA ASN A 49 6.97 -4.37 -4.78
C ASN A 49 7.81 -5.30 -3.89
N SER A 50 9.14 -5.24 -3.99
CA SER A 50 10.06 -5.96 -3.10
C SER A 50 9.94 -5.51 -1.64
N ASP A 51 9.58 -4.26 -1.39
CA ASP A 51 9.44 -3.71 -0.05
C ASP A 51 8.15 -4.24 0.58
N ILE A 52 7.09 -4.37 -0.23
CA ILE A 52 5.83 -5.02 0.15
C ILE A 52 6.06 -6.48 0.50
N LYS A 53 6.90 -7.20 -0.25
CA LYS A 53 7.26 -8.59 0.04
C LYS A 53 7.86 -8.73 1.43
N LYS A 54 8.89 -7.93 1.76
CA LYS A 54 9.52 -7.93 3.09
C LYS A 54 8.51 -7.64 4.19
N PHE A 55 7.66 -6.63 3.99
CA PHE A 55 6.61 -6.30 4.94
C PHE A 55 5.66 -7.47 5.21
N LEU A 56 5.16 -8.13 4.16
CA LEU A 56 4.24 -9.26 4.32
C LEU A 56 4.92 -10.46 5.00
N GLU A 57 6.17 -10.78 4.64
CA GLU A 57 6.92 -11.89 5.22
C GLU A 57 7.21 -11.68 6.72
N ILE A 58 7.57 -10.46 7.14
CA ILE A 58 7.76 -10.10 8.55
C ILE A 58 6.47 -10.28 9.37
N ASN A 59 5.31 -10.12 8.73
CA ASN A 59 4.00 -10.31 9.35
C ASN A 59 3.43 -11.72 9.13
N GLY A 60 4.26 -12.68 8.71
CA GLY A 60 3.90 -14.09 8.57
C GLY A 60 3.08 -14.42 7.33
N ILE A 61 3.00 -13.51 6.35
CA ILE A 61 2.29 -13.73 5.09
C ILE A 61 3.30 -14.04 3.98
N PHE A 62 3.31 -15.31 3.57
CA PHE A 62 4.19 -15.79 2.49
C PHE A 62 3.37 -16.01 1.22
N LEU A 63 3.62 -15.19 0.20
CA LEU A 63 2.99 -15.33 -1.12
C LEU A 63 4.02 -15.84 -2.14
N LYS A 64 3.52 -16.47 -3.21
CA LYS A 64 4.38 -16.94 -4.30
C LYS A 64 4.98 -15.76 -5.07
N GLU A 65 6.20 -15.91 -5.58
CA GLU A 65 6.97 -14.82 -6.23
C GLU A 65 6.18 -14.07 -7.32
N TYR A 66 5.45 -14.81 -8.16
CA TYR A 66 4.68 -14.21 -9.26
C TYR A 66 3.59 -13.24 -8.78
N VAL A 67 3.14 -13.35 -7.53
CA VAL A 67 2.11 -12.46 -6.96
C VAL A 67 2.65 -11.04 -6.79
N TYR A 68 3.96 -10.88 -6.62
CA TYR A 68 4.62 -9.59 -6.46
C TYR A 68 4.89 -8.88 -7.80
N SER A 69 4.49 -9.45 -8.93
CA SER A 69 4.68 -8.85 -10.25
C SER A 69 3.90 -7.54 -10.43
N SER A 70 2.72 -7.41 -9.82
CA SER A 70 1.93 -6.18 -9.82
C SER A 70 1.19 -5.96 -8.50
N ARG A 71 1.03 -4.69 -8.12
CA ARG A 71 0.29 -4.30 -6.90
C ARG A 71 -1.17 -4.78 -6.94
N THR A 72 -1.82 -4.74 -8.10
CA THR A 72 -3.20 -5.23 -8.27
C THR A 72 -3.32 -6.74 -7.98
N GLN A 73 -2.35 -7.54 -8.46
CA GLN A 73 -2.33 -8.97 -8.20
C GLN A 73 -2.08 -9.28 -6.72
N LEU A 74 -1.21 -8.50 -6.07
CA LEU A 74 -0.98 -8.52 -4.63
C LEU A 74 -2.29 -8.26 -3.85
N ILE A 75 -3.03 -7.19 -4.18
CA ILE A 75 -4.30 -6.86 -3.52
C ILE A 75 -5.30 -7.99 -3.69
N ALA A 76 -5.48 -8.48 -4.92
CA ALA A 76 -6.38 -9.60 -5.20
C ALA A 76 -6.01 -10.84 -4.37
N ARG A 77 -4.71 -11.12 -4.19
CA ARG A 77 -4.26 -12.22 -3.34
C ARG A 77 -4.50 -11.95 -1.87
N MET A 78 -4.27 -10.73 -1.38
CA MET A 78 -4.51 -10.34 0.01
C MET A 78 -5.99 -10.42 0.40
N ILE A 79 -6.90 -10.03 -0.49
CA ILE A 79 -8.35 -10.24 -0.28
C ILE A 79 -8.64 -11.73 -0.04
N ARG A 80 -8.04 -12.63 -0.83
CA ARG A 80 -8.22 -14.08 -0.66
C ARG A 80 -7.59 -14.61 0.64
N VAL A 81 -6.51 -14.00 1.12
CA VAL A 81 -5.91 -14.34 2.43
C VAL A 81 -6.89 -13.98 3.55
N VAL A 82 -7.35 -12.73 3.57
CA VAL A 82 -8.29 -12.23 4.59
C VAL A 82 -9.60 -13.04 4.63
N GLN A 83 -10.11 -13.47 3.46
CA GLN A 83 -11.31 -14.33 3.37
C GLN A 83 -11.13 -15.73 3.96
N LYS A 84 -9.91 -16.27 3.93
CA LYS A 84 -9.62 -17.63 4.39
C LYS A 84 -9.14 -17.70 5.84
N ASN A 85 -8.61 -16.58 6.32
CA ASN A 85 -8.11 -16.46 7.68
C ASN A 85 -9.25 -16.54 8.71
N SER A 86 -8.94 -17.15 9.84
CA SER A 86 -9.74 -17.08 11.06
C SER A 86 -9.80 -15.64 11.60
N PHE A 87 -10.70 -15.43 12.57
CA PHE A 87 -10.83 -14.13 13.25
C PHE A 87 -9.51 -13.67 13.91
N GLU A 88 -8.82 -14.58 14.61
CA GLU A 88 -7.55 -14.28 15.28
C GLU A 88 -6.43 -13.94 14.30
N GLU A 89 -6.37 -14.63 13.16
CA GLU A 89 -5.41 -14.31 12.10
C GLU A 89 -5.70 -12.94 11.49
N ASN A 90 -6.97 -12.62 11.23
CA ASN A 90 -7.37 -11.31 10.75
C ASN A 90 -7.05 -10.20 11.76
N LYS A 91 -7.17 -10.45 13.07
CA LYS A 91 -6.76 -9.49 14.11
C LYS A 91 -5.27 -9.17 14.04
N LYS A 92 -4.41 -10.17 13.82
CA LYS A 92 -2.97 -9.97 13.61
C LYS A 92 -2.69 -9.08 12.39
N LEU A 93 -3.47 -9.24 11.32
CA LEU A 93 -3.34 -8.41 10.12
C LEU A 93 -3.73 -6.95 10.36
N VAL A 94 -4.74 -6.69 11.19
CA VAL A 94 -5.10 -5.33 11.60
C VAL A 94 -3.92 -4.68 12.32
N THR A 95 -3.34 -5.38 13.31
CA THR A 95 -2.15 -4.89 14.03
C THR A 95 -0.96 -4.66 13.10
N ALA A 96 -0.78 -5.48 12.07
CA ALA A 96 0.27 -5.29 11.07
C ALA A 96 0.08 -4.00 10.25
N LEU A 97 -1.16 -3.71 9.85
CA LEU A 97 -1.50 -2.46 9.16
C LEU A 97 -1.27 -1.23 10.04
N GLU A 98 -1.73 -1.28 11.29
CA GLU A 98 -1.52 -0.18 12.26
C GLU A 98 -0.04 0.13 12.46
N LYS A 99 0.81 -0.90 12.56
CA LYS A 99 2.26 -0.72 12.69
C LYS A 99 2.88 0.02 11.51
N VAL A 100 2.48 -0.31 10.27
CA VAL A 100 2.98 0.39 9.08
C VAL A 100 2.53 1.84 9.06
N ILE A 101 1.27 2.07 9.40
CA ILE A 101 0.69 3.41 9.49
C ILE A 101 1.47 4.26 10.49
N ILE A 102 1.65 3.76 11.71
CA ILE A 102 2.38 4.47 12.77
C ILE A 102 3.83 4.70 12.37
N GLN A 103 4.51 3.70 11.81
CA GLN A 103 5.90 3.83 11.37
C GLN A 103 6.05 4.95 10.35
N TYR A 104 5.13 5.02 9.38
CA TYR A 104 5.13 6.07 8.39
C TYR A 104 4.84 7.46 8.96
N GLU A 105 3.92 7.58 9.93
CA GLU A 105 3.66 8.85 10.62
C GLU A 105 4.90 9.36 11.39
N LEU A 106 5.69 8.45 11.96
CA LEU A 106 6.93 8.78 12.67
C LEU A 106 8.07 9.17 11.73
N GLU A 107 8.22 8.45 10.61
CA GLU A 107 9.27 8.69 9.60
C GLU A 107 8.95 9.90 8.71
N GLY A 108 7.69 10.09 8.33
CA GLY A 108 7.21 11.16 7.45
C GLY A 108 7.39 12.58 8.01
N ASN A 109 7.60 12.72 9.32
CA ASN A 109 7.93 13.99 9.96
C ASN A 109 9.42 14.39 9.80
N ASN A 110 10.29 13.52 9.30
CA ASN A 110 11.75 13.76 9.28
C ASN A 110 12.41 13.78 7.89
N GLU A 111 11.76 13.41 6.78
CA GLU A 111 12.43 13.34 5.48
C GLU A 111 11.90 14.30 4.39
N LYS A 112 12.84 15.11 3.88
CA LYS A 112 12.69 16.04 2.75
C LYS A 112 12.37 15.26 1.47
N LYS A 113 11.39 15.74 0.70
CA LYS A 113 11.00 15.21 -0.62
C LYS A 113 12.24 14.93 -1.49
N PRO A 114 12.43 13.71 -2.03
CA PRO A 114 13.47 13.47 -3.01
C PRO A 114 13.19 14.28 -4.28
N GLU A 115 14.19 15.05 -4.73
CA GLU A 115 14.13 15.74 -6.01
C GLU A 115 13.84 14.74 -7.13
N LYS A 116 12.84 15.05 -7.95
CA LYS A 116 12.51 14.27 -9.14
C LYS A 116 13.73 14.27 -10.07
N SER A 117 14.50 13.18 -10.09
CA SER A 117 15.43 12.94 -11.19
C SER A 117 14.61 12.87 -12.49
N ASN A 118 14.98 13.72 -13.45
CA ASN A 118 14.30 13.94 -14.72
C ASN A 118 14.48 12.69 -15.61
N LYS A 119 13.77 11.60 -15.30
CA LYS A 119 13.80 10.37 -16.09
C LYS A 119 12.84 10.56 -17.26
N LYS A 120 13.38 10.83 -18.46
CA LYS A 120 12.62 10.97 -19.71
C LYS A 120 11.70 9.75 -19.89
N ASN A 121 10.42 10.00 -20.21
CA ASN A 121 9.44 8.93 -20.37
C ASN A 121 9.76 8.09 -21.62
N THR A 122 9.32 6.83 -21.62
CA THR A 122 9.47 5.93 -22.77
C THR A 122 8.84 6.50 -24.04
N VAL A 123 7.77 7.28 -23.90
CA VAL A 123 7.14 8.00 -25.02
C VAL A 123 8.09 9.08 -25.57
N ASP A 124 8.81 9.82 -24.72
CA ASP A 124 9.79 10.81 -25.16
C ASP A 124 10.97 10.16 -25.91
N GLN A 125 11.36 8.94 -25.51
CA GLN A 125 12.40 8.16 -26.20
C GLN A 125 11.93 7.68 -27.59
N LEU A 126 10.68 7.24 -27.71
CA LEU A 126 10.10 6.86 -29.00
C LEU A 126 9.98 8.06 -29.94
N LEU A 127 9.59 9.23 -29.41
CA LEU A 127 9.50 10.46 -30.19
C LEU A 127 10.89 10.98 -30.62
N THR A 128 11.95 10.73 -29.86
CA THR A 128 13.32 11.06 -30.32
C THR A 128 13.85 10.09 -31.36
N GLN A 129 13.46 8.82 -31.30
CA GLN A 129 13.92 7.81 -32.26
C GLN A 129 13.15 7.84 -33.59
N PHE A 130 11.87 8.21 -33.56
CA PHE A 130 10.97 8.17 -34.71
C PHE A 130 10.37 9.52 -35.10
N GLY A 131 10.61 10.57 -34.31
CA GLY A 131 10.26 11.94 -34.69
C GLY A 131 11.14 12.37 -35.86
N ARG A 132 10.52 12.57 -37.02
CA ARG A 132 11.21 13.13 -38.18
C ARG A 132 11.65 14.55 -37.83
N HIS A 133 12.95 14.80 -37.89
CA HIS A 133 13.47 16.16 -37.94
C HIS A 133 13.13 16.73 -39.31
N GLU A 134 12.22 17.71 -39.34
CA GLU A 134 12.13 18.69 -40.44
C GLU A 134 13.01 19.89 -40.09
#